data_AF-C5KH21-F1
#
_entry.id   AF-C5KH21-F1
#
_cell.length_a   1.000
_cell.length_b   1.000
_cell.length_c   1.000
_cell.angle_alpha   90.00
_cell.angle_beta   90.00
_cell.angle_gamma   90.00
#
_symmetry.space_group_name_H-M   'P 1'
#
loop_
_entity.id
_entity.type
_entity.pdbx_description
1 polymer ?
#
loop_
_entity_poly.entity_id
_entity_poly.type
_entity_poly.pdbx_seq_one_letter_code
_entity_poly.pdbx_strand_id
1 'polypeptide(L)'
;MVAQIPSLLEAFERYAKEQDVEHFEKLEEVMLDGLSIPVLGDLSFLKDCNVGLLSLNNCQVGVIDHPFPEGTKIERLELNSNNLIDRKSLEALGNLKDTLQELHLANNKFADLEALSPIHKLVNIRILNLIDNPVGGVVEDDDDEQLVKAAYREDLLKALPSLQALDGYDRNGKKVVFEDSEPEDDDEDAYTSESDEEEEEEEGVDDDDEGEDDEESPHAAKKRRTDAVE
;
A
#
# COMPACT_ATOMS: atom_id res chain seq x y z
N MET A 1 -18.77 -16.07 12.05
CA MET A 1 -17.56 -16.88 12.29
C MET A 1 -16.92 -17.09 10.93
N VAL A 2 -15.75 -16.50 10.69
CA VAL A 2 -14.98 -16.81 9.47
C VAL A 2 -14.63 -18.29 9.56
N ALA A 3 -14.95 -19.08 8.54
CA ALA A 3 -14.59 -20.48 8.52
C ALA A 3 -13.06 -20.56 8.43
N GLN A 4 -12.42 -20.97 9.52
CA GLN A 4 -10.98 -21.23 9.51
C GLN A 4 -10.73 -22.45 8.61
N ILE A 5 -9.90 -22.27 7.59
CA ILE A 5 -9.49 -23.35 6.70
C ILE A 5 -8.08 -23.76 7.11
N PRO A 6 -7.83 -25.06 7.36
CA PRO A 6 -6.55 -25.52 7.89
C PRO A 6 -5.40 -25.45 6.87
N SER A 7 -5.68 -25.36 5.56
CA SER A 7 -4.65 -25.25 4.53
C SER A 7 -5.16 -24.58 3.25
N LEU A 8 -4.22 -24.07 2.45
CA LEU A 8 -4.52 -23.55 1.12
C LEU A 8 -5.11 -24.65 0.20
N LEU A 9 -4.65 -25.89 0.34
CA LEU A 9 -5.17 -27.02 -0.45
C LEU A 9 -6.68 -27.23 -0.21
N GLU A 10 -7.13 -27.18 1.05
CA GLU A 10 -8.56 -27.34 1.34
C GLU A 10 -9.37 -26.14 0.82
N ALA A 11 -8.81 -24.92 0.84
CA ALA A 11 -9.45 -23.76 0.22
C ALA A 11 -9.61 -23.95 -1.30
N PHE A 12 -8.58 -24.47 -1.97
CA PHE A 12 -8.61 -24.83 -3.38
C PHE A 12 -9.63 -25.93 -3.70
N GLU A 13 -9.70 -26.99 -2.89
CA GLU A 13 -10.69 -28.06 -3.06
C GLU A 13 -12.13 -27.54 -2.94
N ARG A 14 -12.39 -26.63 -1.99
CA ARG A 14 -13.70 -25.99 -1.84
C ARG A 14 -14.02 -25.11 -3.04
N TYR A 15 -13.08 -24.27 -3.47
CA TYR A 15 -13.25 -23.40 -4.63
C TYR A 15 -13.51 -24.21 -5.91
N ALA A 16 -12.72 -25.27 -6.16
CA ALA A 16 -12.91 -26.15 -7.30
C ALA A 16 -14.30 -26.81 -7.28
N LYS A 17 -14.77 -27.23 -6.10
CA LYS A 17 -16.12 -27.80 -5.94
C LYS A 17 -17.23 -26.78 -6.19
N GLU A 18 -17.05 -25.53 -5.77
CA GLU A 18 -18.00 -24.43 -6.02
C GLU A 18 -18.07 -24.07 -7.51
N GLN A 19 -16.94 -24.17 -8.22
CA GLN A 19 -16.85 -23.96 -9.67
C GLN A 19 -17.23 -25.19 -10.50
N ASP A 20 -17.64 -26.31 -9.87
CA ASP A 20 -17.96 -27.60 -10.51
C ASP A 20 -16.80 -28.14 -11.38
N VAL A 21 -15.56 -27.95 -10.91
CA VAL A 21 -14.34 -28.37 -11.58
C VAL A 21 -13.74 -29.59 -10.90
N GLU A 22 -13.64 -30.71 -11.64
CA GLU A 22 -13.06 -31.96 -11.12
C GLU A 22 -11.52 -31.95 -11.03
N HIS A 23 -10.84 -31.08 -11.79
CA HIS A 23 -9.37 -31.06 -11.92
C HIS A 23 -8.81 -29.63 -11.86
N PHE A 24 -7.84 -29.38 -10.97
CA PHE A 24 -7.25 -28.05 -10.75
C PHE A 24 -6.56 -27.45 -11.99
N GLU A 25 -6.17 -28.27 -12.96
CA GLU A 25 -5.58 -27.82 -14.24
C GLU A 25 -6.48 -26.87 -15.04
N LYS A 26 -7.79 -26.90 -14.81
CA LYS A 26 -8.74 -26.01 -15.50
C LYS A 26 -8.94 -24.66 -14.81
N LEU A 27 -8.38 -24.48 -13.61
CA LEU A 27 -8.46 -23.23 -12.88
C LEU A 27 -7.35 -22.31 -13.39
N GLU A 28 -7.74 -21.20 -14.02
CA GLU A 28 -6.84 -20.13 -14.44
C GLU A 28 -6.82 -19.00 -13.40
N GLU A 29 -7.97 -18.74 -12.77
CA GLU A 29 -8.14 -17.70 -11.77
C GLU A 29 -8.81 -18.26 -10.50
N VAL A 30 -8.17 -18.03 -9.36
CA VAL A 30 -8.60 -18.55 -8.07
C VAL A 30 -8.68 -17.40 -7.07
N MET A 31 -9.91 -17.07 -6.68
CA MET A 31 -10.20 -16.04 -5.67
C MET A 31 -10.63 -16.71 -4.37
N LEU A 32 -9.81 -16.55 -3.33
CA LEU A 32 -10.00 -17.18 -2.01
C LEU A 32 -10.15 -16.13 -0.90
N ASP A 33 -10.63 -14.94 -1.27
CA ASP A 33 -10.70 -13.78 -0.40
C ASP A 33 -11.57 -14.00 0.85
N GLY A 34 -11.11 -13.46 1.97
CA GLY A 34 -11.82 -13.53 3.25
C GLY A 34 -11.79 -14.89 3.95
N LEU A 35 -11.09 -15.88 3.41
CA LEU A 35 -10.89 -17.18 4.04
C LEU A 35 -9.74 -17.11 5.06
N SER A 36 -9.97 -17.53 6.31
CA SER A 36 -8.90 -17.49 7.33
C SER A 36 -7.91 -18.65 7.10
N ILE A 37 -6.76 -18.32 6.51
CA ILE A 37 -5.62 -19.20 6.19
C ILE A 37 -4.35 -18.56 6.76
N PRO A 38 -4.10 -18.67 8.08
CA PRO A 38 -2.99 -17.94 8.72
C PRO A 38 -1.59 -18.41 8.29
N VAL A 39 -1.47 -19.61 7.74
CA VAL A 39 -0.21 -20.22 7.32
C VAL A 39 -0.37 -20.80 5.92
N LEU A 40 0.42 -20.33 4.95
CA LEU A 40 0.59 -21.01 3.68
C LEU A 40 1.62 -22.14 3.88
N GLY A 41 1.10 -23.33 4.15
CA GLY A 41 1.87 -24.54 4.42
C GLY A 41 2.40 -25.19 3.14
N ASP A 42 2.04 -26.45 2.91
CA ASP A 42 2.46 -27.17 1.71
C ASP A 42 1.78 -26.61 0.45
N LEU A 43 2.60 -26.13 -0.48
CA LEU A 43 2.20 -25.55 -1.77
C LEU A 43 2.48 -26.48 -2.95
N SER A 44 2.92 -27.72 -2.71
CA SER A 44 3.35 -28.66 -3.75
C SER A 44 2.31 -28.91 -4.84
N PHE A 45 1.03 -28.85 -4.50
CA PHE A 45 -0.08 -29.05 -5.44
C PHE A 45 -0.17 -27.97 -6.54
N LEU A 46 0.38 -26.77 -6.29
CA LEU A 46 0.35 -25.67 -7.27
C LEU A 46 1.18 -25.97 -8.53
N LYS A 47 2.12 -26.92 -8.47
CA LYS A 47 2.91 -27.34 -9.63
C LYS A 47 2.06 -27.90 -10.77
N ASP A 48 0.99 -28.60 -10.40
CA ASP A 48 0.09 -29.25 -11.35
C ASP A 48 -1.11 -28.35 -11.71
N CYS A 49 -1.16 -27.13 -11.17
CA CYS A 49 -2.23 -26.16 -11.43
C CYS A 49 -1.87 -25.25 -12.62
N ASN A 50 -2.87 -24.76 -13.35
CA ASN A 50 -2.69 -23.77 -14.42
C ASN A 50 -3.09 -22.35 -13.99
N VAL A 51 -3.05 -22.08 -12.68
CA VAL A 51 -3.52 -20.82 -12.10
C VAL A 51 -2.53 -19.70 -12.43
N GLY A 52 -3.02 -18.73 -13.20
CA GLY A 52 -2.34 -17.47 -13.51
C GLY A 52 -2.62 -16.39 -12.47
N LEU A 53 -3.83 -16.35 -11.90
CA LEU A 53 -4.22 -15.41 -10.85
C LEU A 53 -4.58 -16.14 -9.56
N LEU A 54 -3.88 -15.84 -8.47
CA LEU A 54 -4.22 -16.30 -7.13
C LEU A 54 -4.48 -15.10 -6.22
N SER A 55 -5.73 -14.95 -5.79
CA SER A 55 -6.13 -13.91 -4.84
C SER A 55 -6.42 -14.50 -3.47
N LEU A 56 -5.74 -13.97 -2.46
CA LEU A 56 -5.76 -14.36 -1.04
C LEU A 56 -5.90 -13.11 -0.16
N ASN A 57 -6.73 -12.16 -0.58
CA ASN A 57 -6.94 -10.93 0.15
C ASN A 57 -7.73 -11.17 1.44
N ASN A 58 -7.36 -10.48 2.53
CA ASN A 58 -8.02 -10.59 3.83
C ASN A 58 -8.08 -12.04 4.37
N CYS A 59 -7.04 -12.83 4.10
CA CYS A 59 -6.96 -14.22 4.51
C CYS A 59 -6.24 -14.44 5.85
N GLN A 60 -5.81 -13.36 6.50
CA GLN A 60 -5.04 -13.37 7.75
C GLN A 60 -3.69 -14.11 7.64
N VAL A 61 -3.15 -14.26 6.43
CA VAL A 61 -1.87 -14.95 6.18
C VAL A 61 -0.77 -14.24 6.95
N GLY A 62 -0.15 -14.92 7.91
CA GLY A 62 0.96 -14.39 8.70
C GLY A 62 2.32 -14.88 8.23
N VAL A 63 2.36 -16.06 7.59
CA VAL A 63 3.61 -16.67 7.13
C VAL A 63 3.40 -17.57 5.92
N ILE A 64 4.38 -17.57 5.02
CA ILE A 64 4.54 -18.54 3.93
C ILE A 64 5.69 -19.47 4.31
N ASP A 65 5.35 -20.68 4.75
CA ASP A 65 6.33 -21.55 5.40
C ASP A 65 7.20 -22.32 4.39
N HIS A 66 6.64 -22.63 3.22
CA HIS A 66 7.30 -23.36 2.14
C HIS A 66 7.43 -22.51 0.88
N PRO A 67 8.53 -22.66 0.12
CA PRO A 67 8.66 -21.99 -1.17
C PRO A 67 7.59 -22.49 -2.14
N PHE A 68 7.16 -21.61 -3.05
CA PHE A 68 6.33 -22.01 -4.17
C PHE A 68 7.09 -23.06 -5.02
N PRO A 69 6.42 -24.08 -5.56
CA PRO A 69 7.07 -25.07 -6.41
C PRO A 69 7.69 -24.43 -7.66
N GLU A 70 8.85 -24.92 -8.10
CA GLU A 70 9.40 -24.55 -9.41
C GLU A 70 8.43 -24.94 -10.53
N GLY A 71 8.23 -24.02 -11.47
CA GLY A 71 7.29 -24.20 -12.60
C GLY A 71 5.85 -23.79 -12.29
N THR A 72 5.58 -23.21 -11.12
CA THR A 72 4.28 -22.58 -10.82
C THR A 72 4.01 -21.45 -11.80
N LYS A 73 2.79 -21.42 -12.36
CA LYS A 73 2.38 -20.53 -13.46
C LYS A 73 1.73 -19.21 -13.03
N ILE A 74 1.77 -18.90 -11.74
CA ILE A 74 1.13 -17.68 -11.19
C ILE A 74 1.82 -16.43 -11.77
N GLU A 75 1.03 -15.59 -12.43
CA GLU A 75 1.44 -14.31 -12.99
C GLU A 75 0.99 -13.14 -12.10
N ARG A 76 -0.16 -13.26 -11.43
CA ARG A 76 -0.70 -12.29 -10.46
C ARG A 76 -0.95 -12.96 -9.11
N LEU A 77 -0.32 -12.43 -8.06
CA LEU A 77 -0.51 -12.86 -6.67
C LEU A 77 -0.99 -11.69 -5.83
N GLU A 78 -2.18 -11.83 -5.25
CA GLU A 78 -2.76 -10.83 -4.36
C GLU A 78 -2.81 -11.36 -2.93
N LEU A 79 -2.17 -10.62 -2.03
CA LEU A 79 -2.06 -10.91 -0.61
C LEU A 79 -2.37 -9.65 0.20
N ASN A 80 -3.28 -8.80 -0.27
CA ASN A 80 -3.64 -7.56 0.41
C ASN A 80 -4.35 -7.83 1.74
N SER A 81 -4.20 -6.91 2.69
CA SER A 81 -4.83 -6.99 4.01
C SER A 81 -4.55 -8.31 4.75
N ASN A 82 -3.28 -8.70 4.77
CA ASN A 82 -2.79 -9.87 5.51
C ASN A 82 -1.85 -9.45 6.66
N ASN A 83 -1.23 -10.42 7.32
CA ASN A 83 -0.38 -10.21 8.50
C ASN A 83 1.09 -10.55 8.22
N LEU A 84 1.55 -10.45 6.97
CA LEU A 84 2.94 -10.76 6.62
C LEU A 84 3.88 -9.74 7.24
N ILE A 85 4.86 -10.24 7.98
CA ILE A 85 5.87 -9.43 8.69
C ILE A 85 7.30 -9.78 8.25
N ASP A 86 7.52 -10.98 7.74
CA ASP A 86 8.83 -11.60 7.71
C ASP A 86 9.41 -11.71 6.29
N ARG A 87 10.74 -11.58 6.23
CA ARG A 87 11.54 -11.79 5.03
C ARG A 87 11.42 -13.21 4.46
N LYS A 88 11.28 -14.23 5.31
CA LYS A 88 11.25 -15.65 4.88
C LYS A 88 10.04 -15.91 3.99
N SER A 89 8.90 -15.30 4.30
CA SER A 89 7.70 -15.35 3.47
C SER A 89 7.93 -14.78 2.07
N LEU A 90 8.70 -13.70 1.93
CA LEU A 90 9.05 -13.15 0.62
C LEU A 90 10.11 -14.00 -0.10
N GLU A 91 11.02 -14.66 0.62
CA GLU A 91 11.96 -15.62 0.03
C GLU A 91 11.25 -16.83 -0.58
N ALA A 92 10.11 -17.24 -0.02
CA ALA A 92 9.28 -18.33 -0.56
C ALA A 92 8.73 -18.02 -1.97
N LEU A 93 8.60 -16.73 -2.33
CA LEU A 93 8.17 -16.29 -3.67
C LEU A 93 9.27 -16.43 -4.73
N GLY A 94 10.53 -16.69 -4.34
CA GLY A 94 11.67 -16.65 -5.25
C GLY A 94 11.59 -17.61 -6.45
N ASN A 95 10.83 -18.70 -6.33
CA ASN A 95 10.60 -19.66 -7.43
C ASN A 95 9.59 -19.16 -8.47
N LEU A 96 8.89 -18.06 -8.19
CA LEU A 96 7.97 -17.39 -9.11
C LEU A 96 8.66 -16.32 -9.97
N LYS A 97 9.97 -16.12 -9.84
CA LYS A 97 10.73 -15.05 -10.53
C LYS A 97 10.54 -15.00 -12.05
N ASP A 98 10.25 -16.15 -12.67
CA ASP A 98 10.15 -16.30 -14.12
C ASP A 98 8.71 -16.06 -14.62
N THR A 99 7.71 -16.15 -13.73
CA THR A 99 6.28 -16.10 -14.07
C THR A 99 5.55 -14.90 -13.46
N LEU A 100 5.89 -14.50 -12.23
CA LEU A 100 5.20 -13.44 -11.51
C LEU A 100 5.47 -12.06 -12.13
N GLN A 101 4.38 -11.39 -12.51
CA GLN A 101 4.36 -10.06 -13.10
C GLN A 101 3.70 -9.04 -12.17
N GLU A 102 2.77 -9.47 -11.33
CA GLU A 102 1.99 -8.60 -10.46
C GLU A 102 1.94 -9.15 -9.04
N LEU A 103 2.33 -8.31 -8.07
CA LEU A 103 2.36 -8.66 -6.66
C LEU A 103 1.71 -7.56 -5.82
N HIS A 104 0.60 -7.91 -5.16
CA HIS A 104 -0.13 -7.00 -4.29
C HIS A 104 0.03 -7.42 -2.83
N LEU A 105 0.67 -6.57 -2.04
CA LEU A 105 0.99 -6.77 -0.64
C LEU A 105 0.49 -5.60 0.23
N ALA A 106 -0.49 -4.82 -0.26
CA ALA A 106 -0.98 -3.67 0.47
C ALA A 106 -1.57 -4.06 1.84
N ASN A 107 -1.46 -3.18 2.83
CA ASN A 107 -1.96 -3.38 4.19
C ASN A 107 -1.45 -4.68 4.83
N ASN A 108 -0.16 -4.97 4.69
CA ASN A 108 0.54 -6.00 5.47
C ASN A 108 1.27 -5.32 6.65
N LYS A 109 2.33 -5.95 7.19
CA LYS A 109 3.04 -5.50 8.40
C LYS A 109 4.55 -5.45 8.19
N PHE A 110 5.01 -5.23 6.95
CA PHE A 110 6.43 -5.05 6.64
C PHE A 110 6.92 -3.70 7.17
N ALA A 111 7.78 -3.71 8.19
CA ALA A 111 8.34 -2.49 8.78
C ALA A 111 9.77 -2.18 8.30
N ASP A 112 10.50 -3.21 7.86
CA ASP A 112 11.91 -3.12 7.51
C ASP A 112 12.11 -3.23 5.99
N LEU A 113 12.85 -2.28 5.40
CA LEU A 113 13.23 -2.33 3.99
C LEU A 113 14.07 -3.57 3.65
N GLU A 114 14.90 -4.04 4.59
CA GLU A 114 15.67 -5.27 4.41
C GLU A 114 14.77 -6.51 4.25
N ALA A 115 13.57 -6.49 4.83
CA ALA A 115 12.59 -7.56 4.67
C ALA A 115 12.11 -7.69 3.23
N LEU A 116 12.08 -6.59 2.47
CA LEU A 116 11.66 -6.56 1.06
C LEU A 116 12.73 -7.03 0.08
N SER A 117 13.99 -7.12 0.50
CA SER A 117 15.10 -7.52 -0.37
C SER A 117 14.91 -8.83 -1.17
N PRO A 118 14.12 -9.85 -0.74
CA PRO A 118 13.84 -11.01 -1.58
C PRO A 118 13.05 -10.69 -2.86
N ILE A 119 12.23 -9.62 -2.85
CA ILE A 119 11.45 -9.16 -4.01
C ILE A 119 12.38 -8.79 -5.16
N HIS A 120 13.62 -8.35 -4.90
CA HIS A 120 14.60 -8.01 -5.95
C HIS A 120 14.95 -9.19 -6.88
N LYS A 121 14.65 -10.44 -6.47
CA LYS A 121 14.83 -11.63 -7.30
C LYS A 121 13.73 -11.81 -8.35
N LEU A 122 12.60 -11.12 -8.19
CA LEU A 122 11.41 -11.24 -9.03
C LEU A 122 11.54 -10.31 -10.25
N VAL A 123 12.48 -10.66 -11.13
CA VAL A 123 12.96 -9.81 -12.23
C VAL A 123 11.91 -9.45 -13.29
N ASN A 124 10.80 -10.20 -13.35
CA ASN A 124 9.71 -9.98 -14.29
C ASN A 124 8.55 -9.16 -13.70
N ILE A 125 8.62 -8.73 -12.44
CA ILE A 125 7.57 -7.89 -11.84
C ILE A 125 7.43 -6.57 -12.60
N ARG A 126 6.20 -6.26 -12.96
CA ARG A 126 5.75 -5.02 -13.60
C ARG A 126 4.92 -4.17 -12.65
N ILE A 127 4.14 -4.79 -11.77
CA ILE A 127 3.26 -4.11 -10.82
C ILE A 127 3.58 -4.63 -9.42
N LEU A 128 3.89 -3.70 -8.52
CA LEU A 128 4.09 -3.98 -7.10
C LEU A 128 3.24 -3.00 -6.28
N ASN A 129 2.49 -3.51 -5.32
CA ASN A 129 1.75 -2.68 -4.39
C ASN A 129 2.14 -3.02 -2.95
N LEU A 130 2.69 -2.03 -2.23
CA LEU A 130 3.13 -2.09 -0.85
C LEU A 130 2.47 -1.01 0.02
N ILE A 131 1.43 -0.32 -0.48
CA ILE A 131 0.67 0.71 0.26
C ILE A 131 0.25 0.18 1.64
N ASP A 132 0.21 1.06 2.64
CA ASP A 132 -0.19 0.73 4.02
C ASP A 132 0.65 -0.37 4.70
N ASN A 133 1.89 -0.56 4.25
CA ASN A 133 2.91 -1.21 5.06
C ASN A 133 3.73 -0.15 5.80
N PRO A 134 4.16 -0.41 7.05
CA PRO A 134 5.02 0.49 7.82
C PRO A 134 6.48 0.55 7.30
N VAL A 135 6.69 0.35 5.99
CA VAL A 135 8.02 0.31 5.37
C VAL A 135 8.61 1.71 5.42
N GLY A 136 9.79 1.83 6.04
CA GLY A 136 10.40 3.14 6.28
C GLY A 136 10.20 3.68 7.69
N GLY A 137 9.47 2.93 8.54
CA GLY A 137 9.27 3.27 9.95
C GLY A 137 8.04 4.15 10.19
N VAL A 138 7.75 4.39 11.47
CA VAL A 138 6.75 5.37 11.89
C VAL A 138 7.45 6.72 11.95
N VAL A 139 7.10 7.61 11.03
CA VAL A 139 7.60 8.97 10.96
C VAL A 139 6.53 9.86 11.58
N GLU A 140 6.91 10.67 12.57
CA GLU A 140 5.97 11.51 13.31
C GLU A 140 5.57 12.76 12.52
N ASP A 141 6.36 13.12 11.50
CA ASP A 141 6.19 14.31 10.66
C ASP A 141 5.91 13.91 9.20
N ASP A 142 4.87 14.50 8.59
CA ASP A 142 4.41 14.19 7.23
C ASP A 142 5.48 14.45 6.14
N ASP A 143 6.33 15.47 6.34
CA ASP A 143 7.42 15.82 5.41
C ASP A 143 8.52 14.74 5.36
N ASP A 144 8.85 14.15 6.51
CA ASP A 144 9.85 13.07 6.60
C ASP A 144 9.29 11.76 6.02
N GLU A 145 7.98 11.52 6.15
CA GLU A 145 7.33 10.38 5.51
C GLU A 145 7.44 10.43 3.99
N GLN A 146 7.18 11.57 3.37
CA GLN A 146 7.27 11.68 1.93
C GLN A 146 8.72 11.46 1.42
N LEU A 147 9.72 11.94 2.16
CA LEU A 147 11.13 11.74 1.83
C LEU A 147 11.56 10.27 1.94
N VAL A 148 11.15 9.58 3.01
CA VAL A 148 11.39 8.15 3.19
C VAL A 148 10.68 7.34 2.11
N LYS A 149 9.45 7.74 1.74
CA LYS A 149 8.69 7.11 0.66
C LYS A 149 9.37 7.25 -0.71
N ALA A 150 9.89 8.43 -1.01
CA ALA A 150 10.64 8.68 -2.22
C ALA A 150 11.93 7.83 -2.28
N ALA A 151 12.66 7.73 -1.16
CA ALA A 151 13.90 6.98 -1.10
C ALA A 151 13.69 5.47 -1.35
N TYR A 152 12.70 4.83 -0.71
CA TYR A 152 12.46 3.40 -0.97
C TYR A 152 11.94 3.16 -2.39
N ARG A 153 11.12 4.08 -2.91
CA ARG A 153 10.62 4.00 -4.29
C ARG A 153 11.76 3.99 -5.29
N GLU A 154 12.74 4.88 -5.13
CA GLU A 154 13.94 4.90 -5.97
C GLU A 154 14.74 3.60 -5.85
N ASP A 155 14.92 3.08 -4.64
CA ASP A 155 15.68 1.85 -4.40
C ASP A 155 15.01 0.63 -5.04
N LEU A 156 13.68 0.49 -4.92
CA LEU A 156 12.90 -0.58 -5.56
C LEU A 156 12.90 -0.45 -7.08
N LEU A 157 12.75 0.75 -7.64
CA LEU A 157 12.80 0.98 -9.08
C LEU A 157 14.19 0.67 -9.67
N LYS A 158 15.25 0.92 -8.90
CA LYS A 158 16.62 0.57 -9.27
C LYS A 158 16.88 -0.93 -9.19
N ALA A 159 16.30 -1.60 -8.19
CA ALA A 159 16.42 -3.05 -8.03
C ALA A 159 15.58 -3.85 -9.03
N LEU A 160 14.43 -3.31 -9.45
CA LEU A 160 13.46 -3.96 -10.33
C LEU A 160 13.34 -3.19 -11.67
N PRO A 161 14.20 -3.48 -12.66
CA PRO A 161 14.23 -2.75 -13.92
C PRO A 161 13.01 -3.01 -14.82
N SER A 162 12.20 -4.03 -14.51
CA SER A 162 10.94 -4.32 -15.21
C SER A 162 9.73 -3.64 -14.58
N LEU A 163 9.88 -3.05 -13.39
CA LEU A 163 8.78 -2.44 -12.63
C LEU A 163 8.26 -1.21 -13.39
N GLN A 164 6.99 -1.26 -13.78
CA GLN A 164 6.29 -0.22 -14.51
C GLN A 164 5.48 0.65 -13.55
N ALA A 165 4.90 0.03 -12.52
CA ALA A 165 4.09 0.70 -11.52
C ALA A 165 4.40 0.19 -10.11
N LEU A 166 4.52 1.14 -9.19
CA LEU A 166 4.69 0.93 -7.77
C LEU A 166 3.64 1.74 -7.02
N ASP A 167 2.89 1.09 -6.14
CA ASP A 167 1.90 1.74 -5.26
C ASP A 167 0.84 2.53 -6.05
N GLY A 168 0.45 2.02 -7.22
CA GLY A 168 -0.50 2.68 -8.11
C GLY A 168 0.06 3.87 -8.89
N TYR A 169 1.37 4.13 -8.84
CA TYR A 169 2.03 5.19 -9.62
C TYR A 169 3.08 4.62 -10.57
N ASP A 170 3.21 5.19 -11.77
CA ASP A 170 4.24 4.81 -12.73
C ASP A 170 5.63 5.40 -12.38
N ARG A 171 6.62 5.13 -13.23
CA ARG A 171 7.98 5.69 -13.10
C ARG A 171 8.03 7.22 -13.14
N ASN A 172 7.01 7.85 -13.71
CA ASN A 172 6.88 9.30 -13.84
C ASN A 172 6.07 9.91 -12.69
N GLY A 173 5.59 9.09 -11.74
CA GLY A 173 4.77 9.53 -10.62
C GLY A 173 3.31 9.79 -10.99
N LYS A 174 2.84 9.30 -12.14
CA LYS A 174 1.44 9.40 -12.55
C LYS A 174 0.65 8.21 -12.02
N LYS A 175 -0.56 8.45 -11.48
CA LYS A 175 -1.49 7.39 -11.07
C LYS A 175 -1.79 6.49 -12.28
N VAL A 176 -1.56 5.19 -12.12
CA VAL A 176 -1.85 4.16 -13.11
C VAL A 176 -3.22 3.60 -12.80
N VAL A 177 -4.14 3.72 -13.74
CA VAL A 177 -5.43 3.03 -13.72
C VAL A 177 -5.22 1.74 -14.51
N PHE A 178 -5.25 0.59 -13.85
CA PHE A 178 -5.18 -0.71 -14.53
C PHE A 178 -6.57 -1.08 -15.06
N GLU A 179 -6.65 -1.86 -16.14
CA GLU A 179 -7.93 -2.21 -16.80
C GLU A 179 -8.95 -2.93 -15.89
N ASP A 180 -8.50 -3.55 -14.79
CA ASP A 180 -9.38 -4.17 -13.77
C ASP A 180 -9.82 -3.20 -12.65
N SER A 181 -9.35 -1.95 -12.68
CA SER A 181 -9.83 -0.92 -11.76
C SER A 181 -11.17 -0.42 -12.31
N GLU A 182 -12.26 -0.61 -11.55
CA GLU A 182 -13.53 0.07 -11.89
C GLU A 182 -13.23 1.57 -12.07
N PRO A 183 -13.80 2.23 -13.09
CA PRO A 183 -13.63 3.67 -13.24
C PRO A 183 -14.13 4.31 -11.95
N GLU A 184 -13.22 4.91 -11.18
CA GLU A 184 -13.62 5.91 -10.19
C GLU A 184 -14.33 6.99 -11.01
N ASP A 185 -15.65 7.12 -10.82
CA ASP A 185 -16.42 8.23 -11.38
C ASP A 185 -15.69 9.52 -10.98
N ASP A 186 -14.98 10.08 -11.95
CA ASP A 186 -14.33 11.38 -11.86
C ASP A 186 -15.48 12.38 -11.85
N ASP A 187 -16.01 12.69 -10.66
CA ASP A 187 -16.88 13.84 -10.45
C ASP A 187 -16.06 15.07 -10.84
N GLU A 188 -16.17 15.45 -12.13
CA GLU A 188 -15.76 16.74 -12.68
C GLU A 188 -16.52 17.86 -11.96
N ASP A 189 -16.09 18.21 -10.76
CA ASP A 189 -16.39 19.48 -10.14
C ASP A 189 -15.52 20.56 -10.80
N ALA A 190 -15.81 20.81 -12.08
CA ALA A 190 -15.44 22.01 -12.80
C ALA A 190 -16.19 23.19 -12.15
N TYR A 191 -15.66 23.73 -11.06
CA TYR A 191 -16.03 25.07 -10.59
C TYR A 191 -15.48 26.11 -11.58
N THR A 192 -16.02 26.17 -12.79
CA THR A 192 -16.05 27.40 -13.58
C THR A 192 -17.14 28.28 -12.98
N SER A 193 -16.81 28.98 -11.90
CA SER A 193 -17.65 30.06 -11.39
C SER A 193 -17.46 31.29 -12.28
N GLU A 194 -18.00 31.25 -13.49
CA GLU A 194 -18.38 32.49 -14.17
C GLU A 194 -19.76 32.90 -13.65
N SER A 195 -19.77 33.90 -12.78
CA SER A 195 -20.97 34.68 -12.50
C SER A 195 -20.57 36.14 -12.59
N ASP A 196 -20.68 36.62 -13.83
CA ASP A 196 -20.87 38.00 -14.20
C ASP A 196 -22.26 38.47 -13.72
N GLU A 197 -22.35 39.79 -13.45
CA GLU A 197 -23.57 40.63 -13.38
C GLU A 197 -24.42 40.49 -12.09
N GLU A 198 -24.82 41.54 -11.33
CA GLU A 198 -24.97 42.98 -11.60
C GLU A 198 -24.77 43.83 -10.32
N GLU A 199 -24.52 45.12 -10.58
CA GLU A 199 -24.48 46.27 -9.67
C GLU A 199 -25.81 46.50 -8.91
N GLU A 200 -25.74 46.94 -7.64
CA GLU A 200 -26.63 48.01 -7.15
C GLU A 200 -25.84 48.93 -6.20
N GLU A 201 -25.88 50.21 -6.54
CA GLU A 201 -25.31 51.35 -5.83
C GLU A 201 -26.13 51.74 -4.57
N GLU A 202 -25.60 52.74 -3.87
CA GLU A 202 -26.22 53.65 -2.90
C GLU A 202 -26.06 53.28 -1.42
N GLU A 203 -25.67 54.16 -0.50
CA GLU A 203 -25.04 55.47 -0.50
C GLU A 203 -24.85 55.82 0.98
N GLY A 204 -23.81 56.58 1.31
CA GLY A 204 -23.93 57.61 2.34
C GLY A 204 -23.45 57.35 3.78
N VAL A 205 -22.38 58.10 4.11
CA VAL A 205 -22.28 59.06 5.23
C VAL A 205 -21.52 58.62 6.49
N ASP A 206 -20.30 59.20 6.58
CA ASP A 206 -19.65 59.93 7.70
C ASP A 206 -19.42 59.20 9.06
N ASP A 207 -18.37 59.44 9.84
CA ASP A 207 -17.32 60.46 9.83
C ASP A 207 -16.19 59.99 10.77
N ASP A 208 -15.03 60.61 10.57
CA ASP A 208 -13.83 60.71 11.41
C ASP A 208 -13.93 60.36 12.91
N ASP A 209 -12.89 59.69 13.43
CA ASP A 209 -12.11 60.27 14.54
C ASP A 209 -10.71 59.63 14.62
N GLU A 210 -9.71 60.37 14.13
CA GLU A 210 -8.31 60.14 14.45
C GLU A 210 -8.02 60.65 15.87
N GLY A 211 -7.46 59.79 16.71
CA GLY A 211 -6.89 60.16 18.00
C GLY A 211 -5.58 59.42 18.22
N GLU A 212 -4.49 60.02 17.75
CA GLU A 212 -3.11 59.70 18.12
C GLU A 212 -2.85 59.96 19.61
N ASP A 213 -1.69 59.47 20.07
CA ASP A 213 -0.90 59.96 21.20
C ASP A 213 -1.35 59.54 22.63
N ASP A 214 -0.48 59.16 23.58
CA ASP A 214 0.99 59.02 23.62
C ASP A 214 1.34 58.45 25.03
N GLU A 215 2.62 58.11 25.20
CA GLU A 215 3.40 58.10 26.46
C GLU A 215 3.23 56.96 27.48
N GLU A 216 4.22 56.06 27.42
CA GLU A 216 5.32 56.01 28.40
C GLU A 216 4.96 56.01 29.91
N SER A 217 5.14 54.86 30.58
CA SER A 217 6.24 54.81 31.56
C SER A 217 6.55 53.44 32.19
N PRO A 218 7.83 53.19 32.48
CA PRO A 218 8.37 52.01 33.16
C PRO A 218 8.44 52.23 34.69
N HIS A 219 8.52 51.15 35.48
CA HIS A 219 9.56 51.00 36.50
C HIS A 219 9.41 49.73 37.35
N ALA A 220 10.53 49.01 37.43
CA ALA A 220 11.14 48.42 38.64
C ALA A 220 10.36 47.31 39.39
N ALA A 221 10.97 46.28 39.97
CA ALA A 221 12.31 46.23 40.54
C ALA A 221 12.77 44.78 40.77
N LYS A 222 14.05 44.56 40.42
CA LYS A 222 15.10 44.03 41.30
C LYS A 222 14.93 42.63 41.94
N LYS A 223 15.85 41.77 41.47
CA LYS A 223 17.02 41.23 42.22
C LYS A 223 16.88 39.85 42.90
N ARG A 224 17.75 38.97 42.37
CA ARG A 224 18.74 38.11 43.06
C ARG A 224 18.23 36.80 43.68
N ARG A 225 18.81 35.68 43.23
CA ARG A 225 20.04 35.12 43.81
C ARG A 225 20.55 33.95 42.96
N THR A 226 21.81 34.08 42.56
CA THR A 226 22.71 33.03 42.12
C THR A 226 23.30 32.30 43.35
N ASP A 227 23.66 31.04 43.12
CA ASP A 227 24.69 30.20 43.77
C ASP A 227 24.68 29.94 45.29
N ALA A 228 24.60 28.64 45.63
CA ALA A 228 25.48 27.88 46.54
C ALA A 228 25.01 26.40 46.52
N VAL A 229 25.79 25.46 45.95
CA VAL A 229 26.85 24.67 46.62
C VAL A 229 26.30 23.82 47.77
N GLU A 230 26.16 22.50 47.58
CA GLU A 230 27.11 21.45 48.02
C GLU A 230 26.69 20.09 47.44
#